data_AF-A0A1V4WI71-F1
#
_entry.id   AF-A0A1V4WI71-F1
#
_cell.length_a   1.000
_cell.length_b   1.000
_cell.length_c   1.000
_cell.angle_alpha   90.00
_cell.angle_beta   90.00
_cell.angle_gamma   90.00
#
_symmetry.space_group_name_H-M   'P 1'
#
loop_
_entity.id
_entity.type
_entity.pdbx_description
1 polymer ?
#
loop_
_entity_poly.entity_id
_entity_poly.type
_entity_poly.pdbx_seq_one_letter_code
_entity_poly.pdbx_strand_id
1 'polypeptide(L)'
;MLLLFFYNVRSERELMETLTKRLDWLWFLGYGLDTPLPDHSVLSKARKRWGAHTFRRFFERIVVQCVGHRLVDGTKIFMDASLIDADASNNSVVDTHSLKRYLNQGYRELKKRLNERNVLEDRTTAPSGVNGRYASTTDPDASIVRHSGGRSRFRYKTHRAVDTLHEIITAVEATLAAVSEAYRLTSLVDTHSEYRCAPGDGRRRQSVRHHRKSPCLS
;
A
#
# COMPACT_ATOMS: atom_id res chain seq x y z
N MET A 1 9.29 -10.42 10.14
CA MET A 1 8.16 -9.65 9.57
C MET A 1 7.34 -10.48 8.61
N LEU A 2 7.91 -11.08 7.56
CA LEU A 2 7.16 -11.87 6.57
C LEU A 2 6.26 -12.97 7.19
N LEU A 3 6.79 -13.70 8.19
CA LEU A 3 6.03 -14.73 8.91
C LEU A 3 4.79 -14.20 9.65
N LEU A 4 4.82 -12.94 10.14
CA LEU A 4 3.63 -12.35 10.79
C LEU A 4 2.47 -12.28 9.80
N PHE A 5 2.73 -11.88 8.56
CA PHE A 5 1.71 -11.71 7.54
C PHE A 5 1.20 -13.07 7.02
N PHE A 6 2.10 -13.99 6.64
CA PHE A 6 1.68 -15.27 6.08
C PHE A 6 0.91 -16.16 7.05
N TYR A 7 1.27 -16.13 8.33
CA TYR A 7 0.60 -16.93 9.35
C TYR A 7 -0.42 -16.15 10.17
N ASN A 8 -0.71 -14.90 9.77
CA ASN A 8 -1.66 -14.03 10.45
C ASN A 8 -1.41 -13.92 11.98
N VAL A 9 -0.14 -13.79 12.36
CA VAL A 9 0.27 -13.66 13.76
C VAL A 9 -0.02 -12.23 14.22
N ARG A 10 -0.71 -12.07 15.35
CA ARG A 10 -1.27 -10.78 15.75
C ARG A 10 -0.25 -9.82 16.35
N SER A 11 0.87 -10.33 16.86
CA SER A 11 1.90 -9.50 17.48
C SER A 11 3.31 -10.05 17.29
N GLU A 12 4.30 -9.16 17.34
CA GLU A 12 5.72 -9.54 17.31
C GLU A 12 6.11 -10.35 18.55
N ARG A 13 5.44 -10.14 19.68
CA ARG A 13 5.60 -10.95 20.90
C ARG A 13 5.18 -12.40 20.66
N GLU A 14 3.96 -12.58 20.16
CA GLU A 14 3.41 -13.89 19.79
C GLU A 14 4.28 -14.58 18.73
N LEU A 15 4.82 -13.81 17.77
CA LEU A 15 5.78 -14.34 16.79
C LEU A 15 7.00 -14.94 17.50
N MET A 16 7.66 -14.18 18.39
CA MET A 16 8.86 -14.66 19.08
C MET A 16 8.58 -15.87 19.97
N GLU A 17 7.45 -15.88 20.69
CA GLU A 17 7.01 -17.02 21.50
C GLU A 17 6.75 -18.26 20.64
N THR A 18 6.14 -18.10 19.46
CA THR A 18 5.82 -19.21 18.56
C THR A 18 7.05 -19.73 17.83
N LEU A 19 8.02 -18.87 17.53
CA LEU A 19 9.25 -19.19 16.83
C LEU A 19 10.09 -20.24 17.60
N THR A 20 10.10 -20.16 18.95
CA THR A 20 10.75 -21.19 19.80
C THR A 20 10.10 -22.58 19.70
N LYS A 21 8.83 -22.64 19.30
CA LYS A 21 8.02 -23.88 19.28
C LYS A 21 7.93 -24.51 17.89
N ARG A 22 8.39 -23.80 16.85
CA ARG A 22 8.20 -24.16 15.44
C ARG A 22 9.54 -24.32 14.73
N LEU A 23 9.94 -25.57 14.52
CA LEU A 23 11.19 -25.91 13.84
C LEU A 23 11.22 -25.43 12.38
N ASP A 24 10.07 -25.44 11.71
CA ASP A 24 9.92 -24.96 10.34
C ASP A 24 10.21 -23.46 10.21
N TRP A 25 9.84 -22.66 11.22
CA TRP A 25 10.16 -21.23 11.26
C TRP A 25 11.62 -20.96 11.57
N LEU A 26 12.21 -21.72 12.49
CA LEU A 26 13.65 -21.66 12.78
C LEU A 26 14.47 -21.98 11.53
N TRP A 27 14.12 -23.07 10.83
CA TRP A 27 14.75 -23.46 9.58
C TRP A 27 14.62 -22.38 8.50
N PHE A 28 13.41 -21.83 8.30
CA PHE A 28 13.17 -20.77 7.32
C PHE A 28 14.01 -19.50 7.59
N LEU A 29 14.22 -19.16 8.86
CA LEU A 29 15.00 -18.01 9.27
C LEU A 29 16.51 -18.30 9.40
N GLY A 30 16.93 -19.55 9.22
CA GLY A 30 18.32 -19.98 9.38
C GLY A 30 18.82 -19.99 10.83
N TYR A 31 17.93 -20.08 11.82
CA TYR A 31 18.30 -20.22 13.23
C TYR A 31 18.45 -21.70 13.60
N GLY A 32 19.47 -22.01 14.40
CA GLY A 32 19.61 -23.31 15.05
C GLY A 32 18.74 -23.42 16.31
N LEU A 33 18.50 -24.64 16.78
CA LEU A 33 17.72 -24.92 18.00
C LEU A 33 18.32 -24.26 19.25
N ASP A 34 19.65 -24.25 19.36
CA ASP A 34 20.37 -23.69 20.51
C ASP A 34 20.74 -22.21 20.33
N THR A 35 20.32 -21.59 19.23
CA THR A 35 20.69 -20.20 18.94
C THR A 35 19.82 -19.25 19.76
N PRO A 36 20.39 -18.30 20.52
CA PRO A 36 19.60 -17.34 21.27
C PRO A 36 18.82 -16.44 20.31
N LEU A 37 17.50 -16.38 20.52
CA LEU A 37 16.61 -15.58 19.70
C LEU A 37 16.53 -14.13 20.22
N PRO A 38 16.42 -13.14 19.32
CA PRO A 38 16.28 -11.74 19.72
C PRO A 38 14.92 -11.47 20.36
N ASP A 39 14.86 -10.52 21.29
CA ASP A 39 13.59 -10.06 21.88
C ASP A 39 12.67 -9.38 20.84
N HIS A 40 11.34 -9.37 21.06
CA HIS A 40 10.38 -8.73 20.15
C HIS A 40 10.66 -7.24 19.98
N SER A 41 11.29 -6.59 20.97
CA SER A 41 11.67 -5.18 20.87
C SER A 41 12.68 -4.90 19.75
N VAL A 42 13.52 -5.87 19.40
CA VAL A 42 14.49 -5.77 18.29
C VAL A 42 13.75 -5.65 16.96
N LEU A 43 12.70 -6.46 16.77
CA LEU A 43 11.85 -6.45 15.58
C LEU A 43 11.12 -5.10 15.43
N SER A 44 10.53 -4.59 16.51
CA SER A 44 9.87 -3.29 16.54
C SER A 44 10.83 -2.15 16.18
N LYS A 45 12.05 -2.17 16.74
CA LYS A 45 13.09 -1.16 16.45
C LYS A 45 13.58 -1.26 15.00
N ALA A 46 13.81 -2.48 14.50
CA ALA A 46 14.24 -2.72 13.12
C ALA A 46 13.19 -2.21 12.11
N ARG A 47 11.91 -2.52 12.35
CA ARG A 47 10.79 -2.04 11.54
C ARG A 47 10.73 -0.51 11.49
N LYS A 48 10.86 0.14 12.66
CA LYS A 48 10.89 1.61 12.75
C LYS A 48 12.11 2.20 12.03
N ARG A 49 13.26 1.54 12.11
CA ARG A 49 14.52 1.99 11.50
C ARG A 49 14.53 1.87 9.97
N TRP A 50 14.03 0.76 9.42
CA TRP A 50 14.04 0.53 7.97
C TRP A 50 12.98 1.34 7.22
N GLY A 51 11.88 1.67 7.89
CA GLY A 51 10.81 2.48 7.33
C GLY A 51 10.06 1.80 6.18
N ALA A 52 8.97 2.44 5.73
CA ALA A 52 8.08 1.88 4.71
C ALA A 52 8.76 1.69 3.34
N HIS A 53 9.68 2.58 2.97
CA HIS A 53 10.35 2.55 1.67
C HIS A 53 11.18 1.27 1.46
N THR A 54 11.87 0.78 2.50
CA THR A 54 12.65 -0.46 2.42
C THR A 54 11.73 -1.67 2.17
N PHE A 55 10.61 -1.75 2.88
CA PHE A 55 9.62 -2.80 2.66
C PHE A 55 8.99 -2.72 1.28
N ARG A 56 8.64 -1.51 0.82
CA ARG A 56 8.11 -1.29 -0.52
C ARG A 56 9.08 -1.85 -1.58
N ARG A 57 10.35 -1.44 -1.54
CA ARG A 57 11.39 -1.93 -2.48
C ARG A 57 11.57 -3.45 -2.45
N PHE A 58 11.42 -4.07 -1.27
CA PHE A 58 11.48 -5.52 -1.14
C PHE A 58 10.34 -6.19 -1.92
N PHE A 59 9.10 -5.72 -1.77
CA PHE A 59 7.96 -6.27 -2.52
C PHE A 59 8.01 -5.94 -4.01
N GLU A 60 8.43 -4.73 -4.39
CA GLU A 60 8.63 -4.36 -5.80
C GLU A 60 9.62 -5.30 -6.49
N ARG A 61 10.71 -5.70 -5.81
CA ARG A 61 11.66 -6.69 -6.35
C ARG A 61 11.05 -8.07 -6.58
N ILE A 62 10.06 -8.46 -5.77
CA ILE A 62 9.33 -9.73 -5.99
C ILE A 62 8.49 -9.60 -7.26
N VAL A 63 7.76 -8.49 -7.42
CA VAL A 63 6.97 -8.22 -8.64
C VAL A 63 7.85 -8.18 -9.88
N VAL A 64 9.01 -7.51 -9.83
CA VAL A 64 9.98 -7.48 -10.95
C VAL A 64 10.46 -8.89 -11.33
N GLN A 65 10.68 -9.78 -10.36
CA GLN A 65 11.02 -11.18 -10.65
C GLN A 65 9.83 -11.89 -11.32
N CYS A 66 8.61 -11.68 -10.86
CA CYS A 66 7.42 -12.23 -11.49
C CYS A 66 7.28 -11.78 -12.96
N VAL A 67 7.57 -10.50 -13.24
CA VAL A 67 7.63 -9.96 -14.61
C VAL A 67 8.72 -10.67 -15.43
N GLY A 68 9.93 -10.81 -14.87
CA GLY A 68 11.04 -11.52 -15.53
C GLY A 68 10.72 -12.99 -15.85
N HIS A 69 9.91 -13.63 -15.03
CA HIS A 69 9.42 -15.00 -15.24
C HIS A 69 8.14 -15.08 -16.07
N ARG A 70 7.67 -13.97 -16.66
CA ARG A 70 6.43 -13.89 -17.47
C ARG A 70 5.17 -14.32 -16.73
N LEU A 71 5.13 -14.08 -15.41
CA LEU A 71 3.95 -14.32 -14.59
C LEU A 71 2.96 -13.13 -14.61
N VAL A 72 3.33 -12.03 -15.26
CA VAL A 72 2.52 -10.82 -15.41
C VAL A 72 2.35 -10.54 -16.90
N ASP A 73 1.11 -10.47 -17.37
CA ASP A 73 0.79 -10.19 -18.77
C ASP A 73 0.82 -8.68 -19.06
N GLY A 74 0.28 -7.86 -18.15
CA GLY A 74 0.28 -6.40 -18.25
C GLY A 74 -0.71 -5.82 -19.27
N THR A 75 -1.62 -6.64 -19.82
CA THR A 75 -2.65 -6.17 -20.78
C THR A 75 -4.00 -5.91 -20.12
N LYS A 76 -4.35 -6.73 -19.12
CA LYS A 76 -5.61 -6.66 -18.39
C LYS A 76 -5.31 -6.51 -16.91
N ILE A 77 -6.09 -5.65 -16.28
CA ILE A 77 -5.98 -5.30 -14.87
C ILE A 77 -7.36 -5.38 -14.24
N PHE A 78 -7.44 -6.01 -13.08
CA PHE A 78 -8.57 -5.87 -12.18
C PHE A 78 -8.21 -4.90 -11.07
N MET A 79 -9.16 -4.05 -10.71
CA MET A 79 -9.06 -3.24 -9.52
C MET A 79 -10.10 -3.66 -8.52
N ASP A 80 -9.66 -3.66 -7.28
CA ASP A 80 -10.50 -3.90 -6.13
C ASP A 80 -10.07 -2.98 -5.00
N ALA A 81 -11.04 -2.60 -4.18
CA ALA A 81 -10.80 -1.81 -2.99
C ALA A 81 -11.43 -2.48 -1.77
N SER A 82 -10.61 -2.66 -0.73
CA SER A 82 -11.03 -3.26 0.53
C SER A 82 -10.92 -2.25 1.67
N LEU A 83 -11.90 -2.27 2.57
CA LEU A 83 -11.87 -1.47 3.79
C LEU A 83 -11.11 -2.20 4.89
N ILE A 84 -10.18 -1.50 5.55
CA ILE A 84 -9.42 -2.01 6.69
C ILE A 84 -9.87 -1.25 7.92
N ASP A 85 -10.28 -1.97 8.98
CA ASP A 85 -10.61 -1.36 10.27
C ASP A 85 -9.36 -0.66 10.84
N ALA A 86 -9.50 0.61 11.21
CA ALA A 86 -8.43 1.35 11.88
C ALA A 86 -8.32 0.91 13.34
N ASP A 87 -7.14 1.05 13.94
CA ASP A 87 -6.93 0.81 15.38
C ASP A 87 -7.46 2.01 16.20
N ALA A 88 -8.76 2.24 16.09
CA ALA A 88 -9.44 3.37 16.70
C ALA A 88 -10.71 2.91 17.42
N SER A 89 -10.82 3.24 18.71
CA SER A 89 -11.99 2.86 19.49
C SER A 89 -13.21 3.68 19.07
N ASN A 90 -14.39 3.09 19.10
CA ASN A 90 -15.64 3.83 18.85
C ASN A 90 -15.92 4.91 19.93
N ASN A 91 -15.28 4.80 21.10
CA ASN A 91 -15.40 5.79 22.17
C ASN A 91 -14.43 6.98 22.00
N SER A 92 -13.49 6.88 21.06
CA SER A 92 -12.50 7.93 20.75
C SER A 92 -13.04 9.02 19.81
N VAL A 93 -14.31 8.92 19.37
CA VAL A 93 -14.94 9.86 18.43
C VAL A 93 -15.14 11.21 19.09
N VAL A 94 -14.57 12.26 18.50
CA VAL A 94 -14.72 13.64 18.96
C VAL A 94 -15.32 14.51 17.87
N ASP A 95 -16.31 15.34 18.25
CA ASP A 95 -16.88 16.37 17.36
C ASP A 95 -15.94 17.59 17.30
N THR A 96 -15.18 17.71 16.23
CA THR A 96 -14.23 18.81 16.01
C THR A 96 -14.93 20.16 15.88
N HIS A 97 -16.20 20.22 15.46
CA HIS A 97 -16.93 21.47 15.35
C HIS A 97 -17.26 22.05 16.74
N SER A 98 -17.66 21.18 17.68
CA SER A 98 -17.88 21.57 19.07
C SER A 98 -16.60 22.10 19.74
N LEU A 99 -15.45 21.51 19.42
CA LEU A 99 -14.15 21.96 19.92
C LEU A 99 -13.74 23.34 19.39
N LYS A 100 -14.14 23.72 18.16
CA LYS A 100 -13.79 25.04 17.59
C LYS A 100 -14.25 26.20 18.46
N ARG A 101 -15.31 26.02 19.25
CA ARG A 101 -15.81 27.01 20.21
C ARG A 101 -14.83 27.28 21.35
N TYR A 102 -14.04 26.27 21.74
CA TYR A 102 -13.07 26.35 22.83
C TYR A 102 -11.64 26.67 22.37
N LEU A 103 -11.38 26.71 21.07
CA LEU A 103 -10.07 27.07 20.53
C LEU A 103 -9.85 28.58 20.63
N ASN A 104 -8.80 28.98 21.36
CA ASN A 104 -8.35 30.36 21.46
C ASN A 104 -7.91 30.93 20.07
N GLN A 105 -7.88 32.25 19.93
CA GLN A 105 -7.51 32.90 18.67
C GLN A 105 -6.09 32.51 18.20
N GLY A 106 -5.13 32.40 19.11
CA GLY A 106 -3.75 32.00 18.79
C GLY A 106 -3.66 30.61 18.14
N TYR A 107 -4.44 29.63 18.61
CA TYR A 107 -4.48 28.30 18.01
C TYR A 107 -5.13 28.31 16.62
N ARG A 108 -6.15 29.15 16.39
CA ARG A 108 -6.77 29.30 15.07
C ARG A 108 -5.76 29.84 14.06
N GLU A 109 -4.94 30.80 14.45
CA GLU A 109 -3.91 31.36 13.58
C GLU A 109 -2.78 30.37 13.30
N LEU A 110 -2.32 29.63 14.32
CA LEU A 110 -1.33 28.56 14.14
C LEU A 110 -1.84 27.49 13.17
N LYS A 111 -3.11 27.07 13.32
CA LYS A 111 -3.74 26.08 12.45
C LYS A 111 -3.86 26.58 11.02
N LYS A 112 -4.17 27.86 10.81
CA LYS A 112 -4.24 28.47 9.48
C LYS A 112 -2.89 28.42 8.78
N ARG A 113 -1.80 28.79 9.47
CA ARG A 113 -0.42 28.72 8.95
C ARG A 113 0.02 27.29 8.63
N LEU A 114 -0.39 26.31 9.44
CA LEU A 114 -0.11 24.89 9.19
C LEU A 114 -0.85 24.39 7.95
N ASN A 115 -2.13 24.74 7.81
CA ASN A 115 -2.93 24.38 6.64
C ASN A 115 -2.38 25.04 5.36
N GLU A 116 -1.98 26.31 5.41
CA GLU A 116 -1.37 27.01 4.27
C GLU A 116 -0.07 26.33 3.79
N ARG A 117 0.72 25.75 4.70
CA ARG A 117 1.88 24.91 4.35
C ARG A 117 1.47 23.59 3.67
N ASN A 118 0.38 22.97 4.13
CA ASN A 118 -0.09 21.68 3.59
C ASN A 118 -0.89 21.80 2.28
N VAL A 119 -1.39 23.00 1.93
CA VAL A 119 -2.17 23.26 0.69
C VAL A 119 -1.36 23.05 -0.59
N LEU A 120 -0.03 22.95 -0.51
CA LEU A 120 0.84 22.63 -1.64
C LEU A 120 0.83 21.14 -2.03
N GLU A 121 0.31 20.23 -1.19
CA GLU A 121 0.40 18.78 -1.45
C GLU A 121 -0.94 18.05 -1.70
N ASP A 122 -2.11 18.56 -1.31
CA ASP A 122 -3.33 17.74 -1.47
C ASP A 122 -4.64 18.56 -1.52
N ARG A 123 -5.08 18.95 -2.72
CA ARG A 123 -6.37 19.64 -2.94
C ARG A 123 -7.55 18.68 -3.15
N THR A 124 -7.31 17.37 -3.22
CA THR A 124 -8.32 16.37 -3.60
C THR A 124 -8.85 15.52 -2.44
N THR A 125 -8.32 15.68 -1.22
CA THR A 125 -8.64 14.82 -0.05
C THR A 125 -9.19 15.58 1.16
N ALA A 126 -9.58 16.85 1.02
CA ALA A 126 -10.11 17.62 2.14
C ALA A 126 -11.33 16.89 2.76
N PRO A 127 -11.30 16.56 4.06
CA PRO A 127 -12.38 15.80 4.70
C PRO A 127 -13.67 16.63 4.66
N SER A 128 -14.64 16.15 3.88
CA SER A 128 -15.94 16.78 3.71
C SER A 128 -17.06 15.97 4.38
N GLY A 129 -18.15 16.65 4.73
CA GLY A 129 -19.28 16.02 5.41
C GLY A 129 -18.93 15.49 6.81
N VAL A 130 -19.29 14.22 7.08
CA VAL A 130 -19.14 13.58 8.40
C VAL A 130 -17.68 13.53 8.86
N ASN A 131 -16.75 13.27 7.94
CA ASN A 131 -15.31 13.20 8.23
C ASN A 131 -14.68 14.57 8.54
N GLY A 132 -15.34 15.68 8.17
CA GLY A 132 -14.93 17.02 8.57
C GLY A 132 -15.42 17.43 9.96
N ARG A 133 -16.37 16.68 10.53
CA ARG A 133 -16.99 16.94 11.83
C ARG A 133 -16.51 15.98 12.92
N TYR A 134 -16.22 14.73 12.57
CA TYR A 134 -15.82 13.71 13.52
C TYR A 134 -14.41 13.22 13.22
N ALA A 135 -13.58 13.16 14.25
CA ALA A 135 -12.23 12.60 14.20
C ALA A 135 -12.02 11.66 15.40
N SER A 136 -11.14 10.67 15.26
CA SER A 136 -10.71 9.85 16.40
C SER A 136 -9.60 10.57 17.16
N THR A 137 -9.58 10.40 18.48
CA THR A 137 -8.47 10.83 19.33
C THR A 137 -7.27 9.89 19.28
N THR A 138 -7.47 8.61 18.99
CA THR A 138 -6.38 7.62 18.87
C THR A 138 -5.77 7.61 17.48
N ASP A 139 -6.58 7.85 16.44
CA ASP A 139 -6.15 7.89 15.05
C ASP A 139 -6.86 9.02 14.27
N PRO A 140 -6.33 10.25 14.32
CA PRO A 140 -7.00 11.41 13.73
C PRO A 140 -7.10 11.37 12.21
N ASP A 141 -6.28 10.55 11.55
CA ASP A 141 -6.24 10.47 10.10
C ASP A 141 -7.33 9.51 9.57
N ALA A 142 -7.73 8.50 10.34
CA ALA A 142 -8.74 7.53 9.91
C ALA A 142 -10.11 8.19 9.59
N SER A 143 -10.79 7.66 8.57
CA SER A 143 -12.11 8.14 8.16
C SER A 143 -13.24 7.28 8.72
N ILE A 144 -14.29 7.92 9.22
CA ILE A 144 -15.52 7.24 9.62
C ILE A 144 -16.35 6.86 8.39
N VAL A 145 -16.57 5.56 8.21
CA VAL A 145 -17.39 5.02 7.12
C VAL A 145 -18.33 3.93 7.62
N ARG A 146 -19.47 3.79 6.94
CA ARG A 146 -20.41 2.70 7.15
C ARG A 146 -20.25 1.68 6.03
N HIS A 147 -20.18 0.39 6.37
CA HIS A 147 -20.06 -0.69 5.40
C HIS A 147 -21.10 -1.77 5.68
N SER A 148 -21.78 -2.25 4.63
CA SER A 148 -22.72 -3.39 4.64
C SER A 148 -23.75 -3.35 5.79
N GLY A 149 -24.50 -2.26 5.92
CA GLY A 149 -25.57 -2.12 6.92
C GLY A 149 -25.14 -2.02 8.40
N GLY A 150 -23.87 -2.30 8.71
CA GLY A 150 -23.31 -2.30 10.07
C GLY A 150 -23.13 -0.91 10.69
N ARG A 151 -22.47 -0.85 11.85
CA ARG A 151 -22.14 0.41 12.52
C ARG A 151 -21.03 1.16 11.78
N SER A 152 -21.06 2.49 11.86
CA SER A 152 -19.97 3.34 11.39
C SER A 152 -18.72 3.08 12.24
N ARG A 153 -17.57 2.92 11.58
CA ARG A 153 -16.26 2.74 12.23
C ARG A 153 -15.22 3.55 11.48
N PHE A 154 -14.15 3.89 12.18
CA PHE A 154 -12.95 4.44 11.57
C PHE A 154 -12.23 3.35 10.77
N ARG A 155 -11.94 3.65 9.51
CA ARG A 155 -11.31 2.73 8.57
C ARG A 155 -10.34 3.46 7.65
N TYR A 156 -9.46 2.65 7.07
CA TYR A 156 -8.71 2.96 5.87
C TYR A 156 -9.28 2.18 4.68
N LYS A 157 -8.84 2.56 3.48
CA LYS A 157 -9.12 1.80 2.26
C LYS A 157 -7.82 1.49 1.57
N THR A 158 -7.67 0.23 1.20
CA THR A 158 -6.60 -0.24 0.32
C THR A 158 -7.22 -0.44 -1.06
N HIS A 159 -6.59 0.14 -2.06
CA HIS A 159 -6.90 -0.06 -3.48
C HIS A 159 -5.78 -0.89 -4.07
N ARG A 160 -6.12 -1.90 -4.87
CA ARG A 160 -5.14 -2.82 -5.45
C ARG A 160 -5.41 -3.02 -6.93
N ALA A 161 -4.31 -3.09 -7.68
CA ALA A 161 -4.27 -3.49 -9.07
C ALA A 161 -3.76 -4.93 -9.16
N VAL A 162 -4.51 -5.79 -9.84
CA VAL A 162 -4.22 -7.21 -9.98
C VAL A 162 -4.12 -7.57 -11.46
N ASP A 163 -3.00 -8.16 -11.86
CA ASP A 163 -2.80 -8.71 -13.20
C ASP A 163 -3.59 -10.02 -13.36
N THR A 164 -4.21 -10.19 -14.53
CA THR A 164 -5.16 -11.31 -14.74
C THR A 164 -4.52 -12.67 -14.97
N LEU A 165 -3.22 -12.76 -15.31
CA LEU A 165 -2.63 -14.02 -15.74
C LEU A 165 -2.46 -15.00 -14.57
N HIS A 166 -1.87 -14.53 -13.48
CA HIS A 166 -1.62 -15.31 -12.26
C HIS A 166 -2.08 -14.57 -10.99
N GLU A 167 -2.99 -13.61 -11.14
CA GLU A 167 -3.56 -12.84 -10.04
C GLU A 167 -2.51 -12.10 -9.19
N ILE A 168 -1.43 -11.66 -9.85
CA ILE A 168 -0.34 -10.96 -9.19
C ILE A 168 -0.75 -9.53 -8.92
N ILE A 169 -0.66 -9.12 -7.66
CA ILE A 169 -0.87 -7.73 -7.26
C ILE A 169 0.34 -6.91 -7.70
N THR A 170 0.14 -5.97 -8.62
CA THR A 170 1.21 -5.16 -9.21
C THR A 170 1.30 -3.77 -8.58
N ALA A 171 0.19 -3.22 -8.11
CA ALA A 171 0.17 -1.91 -7.45
C ALA A 171 -0.81 -1.92 -6.28
N VAL A 172 -0.46 -1.20 -5.21
CA VAL A 172 -1.30 -1.03 -4.04
C VAL A 172 -1.18 0.41 -3.54
N GLU A 173 -2.32 1.02 -3.27
CA GLU A 173 -2.40 2.33 -2.63
C GLU A 173 -3.27 2.26 -1.38
N ALA A 174 -2.76 2.82 -0.28
CA ALA A 174 -3.52 2.98 0.96
C ALA A 174 -3.98 4.43 1.07
N THR A 175 -5.28 4.63 1.25
CA THR A 175 -5.88 5.94 1.44
C THR A 175 -6.83 5.94 2.63
N LEU A 176 -7.32 7.13 2.96
CA LEU A 176 -8.47 7.29 3.83
C LEU A 176 -9.68 6.54 3.28
N ALA A 177 -10.51 5.98 4.18
CA ALA A 177 -11.67 5.21 3.74
C ALA A 177 -12.72 6.02 2.97
N ALA A 178 -12.74 7.34 3.16
CA ALA A 178 -13.63 8.25 2.45
C ALA A 178 -13.29 8.42 0.96
N VAL A 179 -12.05 8.10 0.55
CA VAL A 179 -11.61 8.26 -0.84
C VAL A 179 -12.32 7.22 -1.72
N SER A 180 -12.92 7.70 -2.81
CA SER A 180 -13.51 6.83 -3.83
C SER A 180 -12.40 6.17 -4.66
N GLU A 181 -12.59 4.89 -4.98
CA GLU A 181 -11.67 4.09 -5.80
C GLU A 181 -11.50 4.68 -7.21
N ALA A 182 -12.56 5.30 -7.76
CA ALA A 182 -12.51 5.95 -9.06
C ALA A 182 -11.39 7.00 -9.20
N TYR A 183 -11.00 7.65 -8.10
CA TYR A 183 -9.91 8.64 -8.12
C TYR A 183 -8.52 8.02 -8.05
N ARG A 184 -8.41 6.75 -7.67
CA ARG A 184 -7.14 6.00 -7.60
C ARG A 184 -6.92 5.09 -8.80
N LEU A 185 -7.93 4.98 -9.66
CA LEU A 185 -7.89 4.25 -10.93
C LEU A 185 -6.66 4.61 -11.76
N THR A 186 -6.47 5.89 -12.07
CA THR A 186 -5.40 6.33 -12.96
C THR A 186 -4.01 6.04 -12.37
N SER A 187 -3.80 6.35 -11.08
CA SER A 187 -2.50 6.14 -10.44
C SER A 187 -2.13 4.67 -10.32
N LEU A 188 -3.11 3.79 -10.08
CA LEU A 188 -2.90 2.35 -10.07
C LEU A 188 -2.59 1.78 -11.46
N VAL A 189 -3.27 2.28 -12.50
CA VAL A 189 -2.99 1.88 -13.89
C VAL A 189 -1.59 2.33 -14.31
N ASP A 190 -1.21 3.56 -13.99
CA ASP A 190 0.12 4.09 -14.28
C ASP A 190 1.20 3.25 -13.61
N THR A 191 1.04 2.95 -12.32
CA THR A 191 1.97 2.08 -11.57
C THR A 191 2.03 0.67 -12.15
N HIS A 192 0.88 0.08 -12.52
CA HIS A 192 0.86 -1.24 -13.18
C HIS A 192 1.60 -1.23 -14.52
N SER A 193 1.49 -0.14 -15.28
CA SER A 193 2.13 -0.02 -16.58
C SER A 193 3.67 -0.03 -16.51
N GLU A 194 4.26 0.33 -15.37
CA GLU A 194 5.71 0.24 -15.13
C GLU A 194 6.21 -1.21 -15.11
N TYR A 195 5.35 -2.15 -14.69
CA TYR A 195 5.65 -3.57 -14.63
C TYR A 195 5.28 -4.33 -15.90
N ARG A 196 4.85 -3.61 -16.94
CA ARG A 196 4.55 -4.22 -18.23
C ARG A 196 5.83 -4.83 -18.79
N CYS A 197 5.79 -6.13 -19.10
CA CYS A 197 6.85 -6.72 -19.92
C CYS A 197 6.97 -5.89 -21.20
N ALA A 198 8.16 -5.33 -21.47
CA ALA A 198 8.43 -4.78 -22.78
C ALA A 198 8.08 -5.86 -23.82
N PRO A 199 7.41 -5.53 -24.94
CA PRO A 199 7.16 -6.49 -25.99
C PRO A 199 8.50 -7.00 -26.52
N GLY A 200 8.92 -8.15 -26.02
CA GLY A 200 10.09 -8.86 -26.47
C GLY A 200 9.83 -9.42 -27.87
N ASP A 201 10.42 -8.73 -28.84
CA ASP A 201 10.92 -9.26 -30.11
C ASP A 201 11.25 -10.77 -30.05
N GLY A 202 10.86 -11.52 -31.09
CA GLY A 202 11.13 -12.96 -31.14
C GLY A 202 10.30 -13.84 -32.07
N ARG A 203 9.44 -13.32 -32.96
CA ARG A 203 8.92 -14.12 -34.10
C ARG A 203 8.98 -13.35 -35.42
N ARG A 204 10.07 -13.62 -36.16
CA ARG A 204 10.22 -13.59 -37.62
C ARG A 204 9.39 -12.52 -38.36
N ARG A 205 9.97 -11.33 -38.52
CA ARG A 205 9.82 -10.64 -39.82
C ARG A 205 10.71 -11.38 -40.80
N GLN A 206 10.14 -12.31 -41.57
CA GLN A 206 10.80 -12.77 -42.79
C GLN A 206 11.12 -11.53 -43.62
N SER A 207 12.41 -11.30 -43.87
CA SER A 207 12.86 -10.30 -44.80
C SER A 207 12.29 -10.65 -46.17
N VAL A 208 11.25 -9.94 -46.61
CA VAL A 208 10.96 -9.84 -48.04
C VAL A 208 12.09 -8.99 -48.61
N ARG A 209 13.16 -9.65 -49.07
CA ARG A 209 14.19 -9.05 -49.92
C ARG A 209 13.49 -8.60 -51.20
N HIS A 210 13.07 -7.35 -51.27
CA HIS A 210 12.81 -6.72 -52.55
C HIS A 210 14.15 -6.46 -53.22
N HIS A 211 14.46 -7.30 -54.20
CA HIS A 211 15.42 -6.99 -55.24
C HIS A 211 15.00 -5.69 -55.93
N ARG A 212 15.72 -4.60 -55.66
CA ARG A 212 15.84 -3.49 -56.60
C ARG A 212 17.30 -3.44 -57.06
N LYS A 213 17.51 -3.90 -58.29
CA LYS A 213 18.70 -3.60 -59.09
C LYS A 213 18.67 -2.11 -59.41
N SER A 214 19.77 -1.41 -59.17
CA SER A 214 20.13 -0.19 -59.89
C SER A 214 21.65 -0.05 -59.88
N PRO A 215 22.32 0.03 -61.03
CA PRO A 215 23.77 0.05 -61.14
C PRO A 215 24.31 1.48 -61.00
N CYS A 216 25.43 1.64 -60.28
CA CYS A 216 26.23 2.86 -60.33
C CYS A 216 27.13 2.82 -61.57
N LEU A 217 27.11 3.91 -62.31
CA LEU A 217 27.97 4.20 -63.46
C LEU A 217 29.46 4.23 -63.06
N SER A 218 30.30 3.51 -63.80
CA SER A 218 31.54 3.96 -64.45
C SER A 218 32.09 2.81 -65.29
#